data_AF-I1M1S8-F1
#
_entry.id   AF-I1M1S8-F1
#
_cell.length_a   1.000
_cell.length_b   1.000
_cell.length_c   1.000
_cell.angle_alpha   90.00
_cell.angle_beta   90.00
_cell.angle_gamma   90.00
#
_symmetry.space_group_name_H-M   'P 1'
#
loop_
_entity.id
_entity.type
_entity.pdbx_description
1 polymer ?
#
loop_
_entity_poly.entity_id
_entity_poly.type
_entity_poly.pdbx_seq_one_letter_code
_entity_poly.pdbx_strand_id
1 'polypeptide(L)'
;MKNPVAESFTDFYDKWVWKLEEILHQLLEVSKQRTEVVKTEQELQVLVSKVTSHLKEYYTIKWASAHEEVLVFFSPAWLSPLENAYLWITGWKPSMVFKLLETLKKQASGGDFVMTEEQVRKIEELRKRTRMEEEKVEREMERQQVAMADRKMVELVKLTGRARNNGSGGGGDAVDAVVEVALKGVLAGLERVMKASDCVRLKTLKGVLDVLSPMQCVDFLAANIAMQLRLRQWGKKKRDIAAAGSTLNVNQDN
;
A
#
# COMPACT_ATOMS: atom_id res chain seq x y z
N MET A 1 -19.84 -16.40 -2.69
CA MET A 1 -20.03 -15.42 -3.78
C MET A 1 -18.74 -14.61 -3.89
N LYS A 2 -18.15 -14.45 -5.07
CA LYS A 2 -16.95 -13.61 -5.21
C LYS A 2 -17.35 -12.15 -5.02
N ASN A 3 -16.50 -11.37 -4.36
CA ASN A 3 -16.76 -9.96 -4.08
C ASN A 3 -16.50 -9.14 -5.37
N PRO A 4 -17.51 -8.46 -5.93
CA PRO A 4 -17.36 -7.76 -7.21
C PRO A 4 -16.36 -6.60 -7.15
N VAL A 5 -16.26 -5.90 -6.02
CA VAL A 5 -15.26 -4.84 -5.81
C VAL A 5 -13.86 -5.44 -5.80
N ALA A 6 -13.68 -6.59 -5.16
CA ALA A 6 -12.39 -7.30 -5.15
C ALA A 6 -11.98 -7.77 -6.55
N GLU A 7 -12.91 -8.28 -7.35
CA GLU A 7 -12.63 -8.70 -8.74
C GLU A 7 -12.26 -7.51 -9.62
N SER A 8 -13.05 -6.44 -9.57
CA SER A 8 -12.79 -5.20 -10.31
C SER A 8 -11.43 -4.59 -9.94
N PHE A 9 -11.13 -4.51 -8.65
CA PHE A 9 -9.84 -3.98 -8.20
C PHE A 9 -8.67 -4.91 -8.55
N THR A 10 -8.88 -6.23 -8.60
CA THR A 10 -7.85 -7.19 -9.04
C THR A 10 -7.47 -6.94 -10.50
N ASP A 11 -8.46 -6.81 -11.39
CA ASP A 11 -8.22 -6.52 -12.81
C ASP A 11 -7.52 -5.17 -13.01
N PHE A 12 -7.97 -4.14 -12.29
CA PHE A 12 -7.29 -2.84 -12.27
C PHE A 12 -5.83 -2.98 -11.79
N TYR A 13 -5.60 -3.68 -10.69
CA TYR A 13 -4.28 -3.82 -10.08
C TYR A 13 -3.30 -4.52 -11.02
N ASP A 14 -3.71 -5.58 -11.70
CA ASP A 14 -2.84 -6.30 -12.64
C ASP A 14 -2.47 -5.43 -13.85
N LYS A 15 -3.41 -4.65 -14.40
CA LYS A 15 -3.13 -3.66 -15.45
C LYS A 15 -2.20 -2.55 -14.96
N TRP A 16 -2.42 -2.06 -13.75
CA TRP A 16 -1.60 -1.03 -13.12
C TRP A 16 -0.16 -1.50 -12.88
N VAL A 17 0.02 -2.74 -12.42
CA VAL A 17 1.35 -3.37 -12.22
C VAL A 17 2.04 -3.58 -13.55
N TRP A 18 1.35 -4.07 -14.58
CA TRP A 18 1.93 -4.24 -15.91
C TRP A 18 2.48 -2.91 -16.45
N LYS A 19 1.71 -1.83 -16.30
CA LYS A 19 2.18 -0.49 -16.68
C LYS A 19 3.37 -0.01 -15.83
N LEU A 20 3.41 -0.40 -14.56
CA LEU A 20 4.51 -0.10 -13.65
C LEU A 20 5.81 -0.78 -14.10
N GLU A 21 5.73 -2.00 -14.64
CA GLU A 21 6.86 -2.70 -15.25
C GLU A 21 7.40 -1.93 -16.46
N GLU A 22 6.55 -1.47 -17.39
CA GLU A 22 6.98 -0.63 -18.52
C GLU A 22 7.66 0.66 -18.06
N ILE A 23 7.07 1.32 -17.06
CA ILE A 23 7.63 2.54 -16.45
C ILE A 23 9.01 2.26 -15.87
N LEU A 24 9.20 1.13 -15.16
CA LEU A 24 10.49 0.77 -14.60
C LEU A 24 11.54 0.64 -15.70
N HIS A 25 11.24 -0.07 -16.79
CA HIS A 25 12.16 -0.19 -17.92
C HIS A 25 12.53 1.19 -18.47
N GLN A 26 11.56 2.07 -18.67
CA GLN A 26 11.81 3.43 -19.15
C GLN A 26 12.71 4.23 -18.20
N LEU A 27 12.49 4.14 -16.88
CA LEU A 27 13.31 4.84 -15.89
C LEU A 27 14.75 4.31 -15.85
N LEU A 28 14.93 2.99 -15.94
CA LEU A 28 16.25 2.36 -15.94
C LEU A 28 17.06 2.72 -17.20
N GLU A 29 16.43 2.76 -18.37
CA GLU A 29 17.12 3.18 -19.60
C GLU A 29 17.59 4.63 -19.53
N VAL A 30 16.74 5.54 -19.01
CA VAL A 30 17.12 6.93 -18.78
C VAL A 30 18.27 7.05 -17.76
N SER A 31 18.24 6.25 -16.70
CA SER A 31 19.30 6.21 -15.68
C SER A 31 20.65 5.76 -16.26
N LYS A 32 20.66 4.71 -17.10
CA LYS A 32 21.88 4.22 -17.77
C LYS A 32 22.46 5.22 -18.76
N GLN A 33 21.60 5.94 -19.49
CA GLN A 33 22.00 6.90 -20.53
C GLN A 33 22.36 8.30 -19.99
N ARG A 34 22.51 8.45 -18.68
CA ARG A 34 22.83 9.71 -17.99
C ARG A 34 23.98 10.49 -18.62
N THR A 35 25.04 9.79 -19.07
CA THR A 35 26.26 10.41 -19.62
C THR A 35 26.17 10.76 -21.10
N GLU A 36 25.17 10.23 -21.81
CA GLU A 36 25.04 10.33 -23.27
C GLU A 36 24.24 11.57 -23.73
N VAL A 37 23.89 12.48 -22.82
CA VAL A 37 23.09 13.70 -23.08
C VAL A 37 21.76 13.37 -23.79
N VAL A 38 21.04 12.35 -23.31
CA VAL A 38 19.81 11.89 -23.99
C VAL A 38 18.57 12.71 -23.63
N LYS A 39 18.48 13.23 -22.40
CA LYS A 39 17.30 13.98 -21.94
C LYS A 39 17.67 15.28 -21.25
N THR A 40 16.97 16.33 -21.65
CA THR A 40 16.95 17.63 -20.98
C THR A 40 16.28 17.54 -19.61
N GLU A 41 16.55 18.52 -18.74
CA GLU A 41 15.91 18.60 -17.43
C GLU A 41 14.36 18.67 -17.53
N GLN A 42 13.85 19.35 -18.56
CA GLN A 42 12.42 19.45 -18.83
C GLN A 42 11.81 18.09 -19.21
N GLU A 43 12.48 17.30 -20.05
CA GLU A 43 12.03 15.95 -20.41
C GLU A 43 12.05 14.99 -19.22
N LEU A 44 13.03 15.14 -18.32
CA LEU A 44 13.07 14.40 -17.06
C LEU A 44 11.91 14.79 -16.14
N GLN A 45 11.59 16.07 -16.02
CA GLN A 45 10.45 16.54 -15.22
C GLN A 45 9.11 16.02 -15.78
N VAL A 46 8.95 15.99 -17.11
CA VAL A 46 7.77 15.40 -17.76
C VAL A 46 7.66 13.91 -17.46
N LEU A 47 8.78 13.18 -17.53
CA LEU A 47 8.81 11.75 -17.19
C LEU A 47 8.44 11.53 -15.71
N VAL A 48 9.05 12.25 -14.78
CA VAL A 48 8.74 12.19 -13.34
C VAL A 48 7.27 12.50 -13.08
N SER A 49 6.71 13.50 -13.76
CA SER A 49 5.29 13.84 -13.64
C SER A 49 4.38 12.73 -14.14
N LYS A 50 4.70 12.12 -15.29
CA LYS A 50 3.96 10.97 -15.84
C LYS A 50 3.96 9.79 -14.86
N VAL A 51 5.12 9.45 -14.30
CA VAL A 51 5.23 8.35 -13.31
C VAL A 51 4.44 8.69 -12.05
N THR A 52 4.55 9.93 -11.55
CA THR A 52 3.81 10.39 -10.38
C THR A 52 2.30 10.32 -10.59
N SER A 53 1.82 10.67 -11.78
CA SER A 53 0.39 10.54 -12.14
C SER A 53 -0.06 9.07 -12.14
N HIS A 54 0.73 8.16 -12.69
CA HIS A 54 0.44 6.70 -12.64
C HIS A 54 0.38 6.18 -11.20
N LEU A 55 1.30 6.63 -10.33
CA LEU A 55 1.29 6.26 -8.91
C LEU A 55 0.07 6.83 -8.17
N LYS A 56 -0.38 8.05 -8.52
CA LYS A 56 -1.57 8.67 -7.94
C LYS A 56 -2.86 7.97 -8.34
N GLU A 57 -2.95 7.52 -9.60
CA GLU A 57 -4.13 6.81 -10.13
C GLU A 57 -4.51 5.61 -9.26
N TYR A 58 -3.52 4.83 -8.80
CA TYR A 58 -3.73 3.73 -7.85
C TYR A 58 -4.56 4.15 -6.63
N TYR A 59 -4.21 5.28 -6.01
CA TYR A 59 -4.89 5.75 -4.81
C TYR A 59 -6.26 6.34 -5.13
N THR A 60 -6.42 7.01 -6.27
CA THR A 60 -7.72 7.50 -6.73
C THR A 60 -8.72 6.36 -6.89
N ILE A 61 -8.33 5.29 -7.58
CA ILE A 61 -9.19 4.12 -7.78
C ILE A 61 -9.41 3.38 -6.46
N LYS A 62 -8.35 3.17 -5.67
CA LYS A 62 -8.45 2.55 -4.33
C LYS A 62 -9.45 3.26 -3.43
N TRP A 63 -9.42 4.59 -3.38
CA TRP A 63 -10.32 5.37 -2.52
C TRP A 63 -11.77 5.34 -2.99
N ALA A 64 -12.02 5.24 -4.30
CA ALA A 64 -13.35 5.06 -4.84
C ALA A 64 -13.91 3.67 -4.47
N SER A 65 -13.13 2.61 -4.71
CA SER A 65 -13.53 1.24 -4.38
C SER A 65 -13.70 1.01 -2.88
N ALA A 66 -12.89 1.64 -2.03
CA ALA A 66 -12.97 1.47 -0.58
C ALA A 66 -14.22 2.09 0.04
N HIS A 67 -14.85 3.06 -0.63
CA HIS A 67 -16.13 3.60 -0.21
C HIS A 67 -17.26 2.56 -0.33
N GLU A 68 -17.17 1.71 -1.36
CA GLU A 68 -18.13 0.62 -1.59
C GLU A 68 -17.83 -0.58 -0.68
N GLU A 69 -16.56 -0.97 -0.59
CA GLU A 69 -16.14 -2.08 0.25
C GLU A 69 -14.69 -1.88 0.73
N VAL A 70 -14.53 -1.54 2.01
CA VAL A 70 -13.20 -1.24 2.58
C VAL A 70 -12.41 -2.51 2.93
N LEU A 71 -13.08 -3.61 3.31
CA LEU A 71 -12.38 -4.79 3.86
C LEU A 71 -11.51 -5.50 2.82
N VAL A 72 -11.83 -5.37 1.51
CA VAL A 72 -11.00 -5.93 0.43
C VAL A 72 -9.57 -5.38 0.46
N PHE A 73 -9.33 -4.19 1.02
CA PHE A 73 -7.99 -3.62 1.15
C PHE A 73 -7.24 -4.07 2.40
N PHE A 74 -7.95 -4.54 3.42
CA PHE A 74 -7.37 -5.16 4.62
C PHE A 74 -7.16 -6.67 4.46
N SER A 75 -7.76 -7.29 3.43
CA SER A 75 -7.54 -8.68 3.04
C SER A 75 -7.48 -8.82 1.51
N PRO A 76 -6.44 -8.22 0.88
CA PRO A 76 -6.36 -8.11 -0.57
C PRO A 76 -6.08 -9.45 -1.25
N ALA A 77 -7.03 -9.93 -2.05
CA ALA A 77 -6.92 -11.20 -2.77
C ALA A 77 -5.90 -11.18 -3.93
N TRP A 78 -5.59 -10.00 -4.47
CA TRP A 78 -4.65 -9.79 -5.59
C TRP A 78 -3.16 -9.76 -5.16
N LEU A 79 -2.90 -9.77 -3.85
CA LEU A 79 -1.55 -9.83 -3.30
C LEU A 79 -1.17 -11.26 -2.89
N SER A 80 0.11 -11.61 -3.02
CA SER A 80 0.64 -12.82 -2.43
C SER A 80 0.68 -12.71 -0.89
N PRO A 81 0.71 -13.84 -0.16
CA PRO A 81 0.89 -13.81 1.30
C PRO A 81 2.16 -13.09 1.74
N LEU A 82 3.22 -13.14 0.92
CA LEU A 82 4.46 -12.40 1.19
C LEU A 82 4.23 -10.90 1.08
N GLU A 83 3.63 -10.43 -0.02
CA GLU A 83 3.27 -9.01 -0.18
C GLU A 83 2.38 -8.53 0.99
N ASN A 84 1.38 -9.34 1.36
CA ASN A 84 0.46 -9.03 2.45
C ASN A 84 1.18 -8.90 3.82
N ALA A 85 2.18 -9.74 4.09
CA ALA A 85 2.92 -9.72 5.36
C ALA A 85 3.76 -8.44 5.56
N TYR A 86 4.09 -7.73 4.49
CA TYR A 86 4.86 -6.48 4.54
C TYR A 86 3.99 -5.21 4.44
N LEU A 87 2.67 -5.34 4.53
CA LEU A 87 1.78 -4.18 4.56
C LEU A 87 1.82 -3.48 5.93
N TRP A 88 1.88 -2.16 5.88
CA TRP A 88 1.53 -1.26 6.98
C TRP A 88 0.14 -0.67 6.69
N ILE A 89 -0.85 -1.01 7.51
CA ILE A 89 -2.27 -0.73 7.25
C ILE A 89 -2.76 -1.45 5.98
N THR A 90 -2.69 -0.82 4.80
CA THR A 90 -3.19 -1.35 3.51
C THR A 90 -2.22 -1.05 2.35
N GLY A 91 -0.93 -0.93 2.64
CA GLY A 91 0.12 -0.62 1.66
C GLY A 91 1.52 -0.62 2.26
N TRP A 92 2.54 -0.23 1.48
CA TRP A 92 3.92 -0.11 1.96
C TRP A 92 4.07 0.96 3.06
N LYS A 93 5.07 0.85 3.95
CA LYS A 93 5.29 1.81 5.04
C LYS A 93 6.06 3.05 4.53
N PRO A 94 5.53 4.30 4.67
CA PRO A 94 6.15 5.53 4.17
C PRO A 94 7.65 5.66 4.45
N SER A 95 8.07 5.35 5.66
CA SER A 95 9.47 5.46 6.12
C SER A 95 10.47 4.59 5.35
N MET A 96 10.01 3.56 4.60
CA MET A 96 10.87 2.75 3.74
C MET A 96 11.59 3.59 2.67
N VAL A 97 11.01 4.69 2.21
CA VAL A 97 11.64 5.53 1.17
C VAL A 97 12.93 6.17 1.65
N PHE A 98 13.05 6.50 2.94
CA PHE A 98 14.28 7.09 3.48
C PHE A 98 15.38 6.03 3.54
N LYS A 99 15.03 4.78 3.84
CA LYS A 99 15.99 3.69 3.78
C LYS A 99 16.45 3.40 2.35
N LEU A 100 15.53 3.53 1.39
CA LEU A 100 15.85 3.44 -0.03
C LEU A 100 16.83 4.56 -0.46
N LEU A 101 16.59 5.80 -0.04
CA LEU A 101 17.51 6.92 -0.29
C LEU A 101 18.89 6.68 0.33
N GLU A 102 18.96 6.18 1.58
CA GLU A 102 20.24 5.81 2.20
C GLU A 102 20.99 4.74 1.38
N THR A 103 20.28 3.75 0.83
CA THR A 103 20.87 2.70 -0.02
C THR A 103 21.39 3.28 -1.33
N LEU A 104 20.62 4.15 -2.00
CA LEU A 104 21.04 4.81 -3.24
C LEU A 104 22.31 5.63 -3.04
N LYS A 105 22.39 6.42 -1.95
CA LYS A 105 23.62 7.16 -1.60
C LYS A 105 24.84 6.26 -1.44
N LYS A 106 24.67 5.07 -0.85
CA LYS A 106 25.78 4.13 -0.60
C LYS A 106 26.20 3.36 -1.84
N GLN A 107 25.26 3.03 -2.72
CA GLN A 107 25.53 2.31 -3.96
C GLN A 107 26.12 3.19 -5.06
N ALA A 108 25.99 4.52 -4.93
CA ALA A 108 26.61 5.48 -5.83
C ALA A 108 28.15 5.55 -5.63
N SER A 109 28.85 4.44 -5.88
CA SER A 109 30.32 4.40 -5.89
C SER A 109 30.93 5.34 -6.93
N GLY A 110 30.18 5.66 -8.00
CA GLY A 110 30.55 6.64 -9.03
C GLY A 110 30.06 8.07 -8.80
N GLY A 111 29.41 8.37 -7.66
CA GLY A 111 28.86 9.70 -7.40
C GLY A 111 27.55 10.01 -8.12
N ASP A 112 26.88 9.02 -8.72
CA ASP A 112 25.66 9.23 -9.50
C ASP A 112 24.48 9.75 -8.66
N PHE A 113 24.44 9.40 -7.37
CA PHE A 113 23.40 9.85 -6.43
C PHE A 113 23.98 10.67 -5.27
N VAL A 114 24.61 11.79 -5.59
CA VAL A 114 25.09 12.76 -4.59
C VAL A 114 24.00 13.78 -4.31
N MET A 115 23.61 13.92 -3.04
CA MET A 115 22.70 14.96 -2.57
C MET A 115 23.47 16.12 -1.97
N THR A 116 23.00 17.34 -2.21
CA THR A 116 23.55 18.55 -1.56
C THR A 116 23.24 18.55 -0.06
N GLU A 117 23.99 19.32 0.72
CA GLU A 117 23.73 19.49 2.16
C GLU A 117 22.29 19.96 2.43
N GLU A 118 21.78 20.86 1.59
CA GLU A 118 20.42 21.36 1.67
C GLU A 118 19.38 20.29 1.36
N GLN A 119 19.63 19.42 0.38
CA GLN A 119 18.77 18.27 0.10
C GLN A 119 18.76 17.29 1.29
N VAL A 120 19.93 16.99 1.87
CA VAL A 120 20.04 16.12 3.04
C VAL A 120 19.25 16.69 4.23
N ARG A 121 19.40 18.00 4.52
CA ARG A 121 18.65 18.68 5.57
C ARG A 121 17.13 18.57 5.37
N LYS A 122 16.64 18.86 4.18
CA LYS A 122 15.22 18.76 3.81
C LYS A 122 14.68 17.33 3.91
N ILE A 123 15.46 16.34 3.50
CA ILE A 123 15.09 14.92 3.62
C ILE A 123 14.99 14.49 5.09
N GLU A 124 15.90 14.94 5.97
CA GLU A 124 15.83 14.64 7.41
C GLU A 124 14.62 15.31 8.09
N GLU A 125 14.27 16.53 7.70
CA GLU A 125 13.02 17.18 8.15
C GLU A 125 11.78 16.42 7.68
N LEU A 126 11.77 15.99 6.41
CA LEU A 126 10.68 15.18 5.86
C LEU A 126 10.58 13.81 6.55
N ARG A 127 11.71 13.19 6.91
CA ARG A 127 11.77 11.93 7.66
C ARG A 127 11.12 12.06 9.03
N LYS A 128 11.50 13.10 9.79
CA LYS A 128 10.89 13.39 11.10
C LYS A 128 9.38 13.61 10.97
N ARG A 129 8.94 14.40 9.99
CA ARG A 129 7.52 14.67 9.73
C ARG A 129 6.76 13.41 9.35
N THR A 130 7.30 12.60 8.45
CA THR A 130 6.69 11.34 8.02
C THR A 130 6.51 10.40 9.20
N ARG A 131 7.51 10.28 10.08
CA ARG A 131 7.42 9.47 11.29
C ARG A 131 6.27 9.92 12.21
N MET A 132 6.13 11.23 12.46
CA MET A 132 5.03 11.75 13.28
C MET A 132 3.65 11.46 12.66
N GLU A 133 3.54 11.54 11.33
CA GLU A 133 2.30 11.20 10.61
C GLU A 133 2.00 9.69 10.65
N GLU A 134 3.03 8.83 10.53
CA GLU A 134 2.89 7.38 10.73
C GLU A 134 2.38 7.07 12.14
N GLU A 135 2.99 7.64 13.19
CA GLU A 135 2.58 7.46 14.59
C GLU A 135 1.15 7.99 14.84
N LYS A 136 0.71 9.02 14.11
CA LYS A 136 -0.68 9.49 14.16
C LYS A 136 -1.64 8.46 13.57
N VAL A 137 -1.33 7.90 12.40
CA VAL A 137 -2.14 6.85 11.76
C VAL A 137 -2.21 5.60 12.63
N GLU A 138 -1.07 5.18 13.21
CA GLU A 138 -1.00 4.03 14.11
C GLU A 138 -1.89 4.22 15.35
N ARG A 139 -1.88 5.41 15.97
CA ARG A 139 -2.80 5.73 17.07
C ARG A 139 -4.28 5.73 16.68
N GLU A 140 -4.62 6.20 15.48
CA GLU A 140 -6.02 6.11 15.02
C GLU A 140 -6.46 4.66 14.78
N MET A 141 -5.57 3.82 14.24
CA MET A 141 -5.82 2.38 14.09
C MET A 141 -5.99 1.70 15.45
N GLU A 142 -5.11 2.00 16.41
CA GLU A 142 -5.19 1.48 17.78
C GLU A 142 -6.54 1.84 18.44
N ARG A 143 -6.99 3.09 18.28
CA ARG A 143 -8.31 3.50 18.78
C ARG A 143 -9.46 2.68 18.18
N GLN A 144 -9.41 2.37 16.88
CA GLN A 144 -10.41 1.50 16.24
C GLN A 144 -10.38 0.09 16.85
N GLN A 145 -9.19 -0.46 17.06
CA GLN A 145 -9.02 -1.79 17.64
C GLN A 145 -9.53 -1.85 19.10
N VAL A 146 -9.20 -0.85 19.92
CA VAL A 146 -9.67 -0.78 21.31
C VAL A 146 -11.18 -0.58 21.36
N ALA A 147 -11.75 0.23 20.48
CA ALA A 147 -13.20 0.47 20.42
C ALA A 147 -14.02 -0.81 20.15
N MET A 148 -13.43 -1.86 19.57
CA MET A 148 -14.09 -3.16 19.42
C MET A 148 -14.39 -3.84 20.77
N ALA A 149 -13.64 -3.52 21.82
CA ALA A 149 -13.87 -4.00 23.18
C ALA A 149 -14.75 -3.05 24.01
N ASP A 150 -15.23 -1.95 23.44
CA ASP A 150 -16.08 -1.01 24.15
C ASP A 150 -17.38 -1.68 24.60
N ARG A 151 -17.89 -1.20 25.73
CA ARG A 151 -19.12 -1.70 26.36
C ARG A 151 -20.27 -1.88 25.38
N LYS A 152 -20.46 -0.95 24.44
CA LYS A 152 -21.51 -1.02 23.43
C LYS A 152 -21.33 -2.23 22.51
N MET A 153 -20.12 -2.47 21.98
CA MET A 153 -19.83 -3.63 21.14
C MET A 153 -20.00 -4.94 21.91
N VAL A 154 -19.54 -4.99 23.16
CA VAL A 154 -19.71 -6.16 24.04
C VAL A 154 -21.17 -6.44 24.36
N GLU A 155 -21.97 -5.41 24.61
CA GLU A 155 -23.42 -5.53 24.83
C GLU A 155 -24.14 -6.04 23.57
N LEU A 156 -23.75 -5.59 22.38
CA LEU A 156 -24.28 -6.11 21.12
C LEU A 156 -24.03 -7.60 20.95
N VAL A 157 -22.81 -8.07 21.20
CA VAL A 157 -22.49 -9.51 21.15
C VAL A 157 -23.37 -10.32 22.10
N LYS A 158 -23.63 -9.81 23.31
CA LYS A 158 -24.52 -10.45 24.29
C LYS A 158 -25.99 -10.46 23.82
N LEU A 159 -26.46 -9.37 23.21
CA LEU A 159 -27.82 -9.26 22.68
C LEU A 159 -28.04 -10.22 21.51
N THR A 160 -27.11 -10.29 20.55
CA THR A 160 -27.16 -11.25 19.44
C THR A 160 -27.14 -12.69 19.93
N GLY A 161 -26.31 -13.01 20.94
CA GLY A 161 -26.28 -14.34 21.55
C GLY A 161 -27.61 -14.74 22.20
N ARG A 162 -28.27 -13.81 22.91
CA ARG A 162 -29.58 -14.04 23.55
C ARG A 162 -30.70 -14.19 22.52
N ALA A 163 -30.72 -13.37 21.48
CA ALA A 163 -31.70 -13.45 20.40
C ALA A 163 -31.62 -14.81 19.69
N ARG A 164 -30.40 -15.31 19.43
CA ARG A 164 -30.18 -16.62 18.80
C ARG A 164 -30.61 -17.79 19.70
N ASN A 165 -30.40 -17.69 21.01
CA ASN A 165 -30.76 -18.76 21.94
C ASN A 165 -32.25 -18.82 22.27
N ASN A 166 -32.97 -17.69 22.25
CA ASN A 166 -34.36 -17.65 22.72
C ASN A 166 -35.42 -18.01 21.67
N GLY A 167 -35.07 -18.27 20.40
CA GLY A 167 -36.01 -18.75 19.37
C GLY A 167 -37.21 -17.82 19.06
N SER A 168 -37.34 -16.68 19.73
CA SER A 168 -38.49 -15.77 19.61
C SER A 168 -38.30 -14.84 18.42
N GLY A 169 -38.95 -15.16 17.30
CA GLY A 169 -38.87 -14.48 16.00
C GLY A 169 -39.37 -13.03 15.92
N GLY A 170 -39.38 -12.27 17.02
CA GLY A 170 -39.75 -10.84 17.02
C GLY A 170 -38.63 -9.88 17.44
N GLY A 171 -37.57 -10.37 18.09
CA GLY A 171 -36.46 -9.52 18.57
C GLY A 171 -35.19 -9.59 17.72
N GLY A 172 -35.08 -10.55 16.80
CA GLY A 172 -33.91 -10.77 15.94
C GLY A 172 -33.65 -9.59 15.02
N ASP A 173 -34.66 -9.16 14.27
CA ASP A 173 -34.56 -8.05 13.30
C ASP A 173 -34.08 -6.74 13.94
N ALA A 174 -34.55 -6.43 15.16
CA ALA A 174 -34.12 -5.26 15.90
C ALA A 174 -32.65 -5.35 16.32
N VAL A 175 -32.18 -6.54 16.75
CA VAL A 175 -30.77 -6.75 17.10
C VAL A 175 -29.89 -6.68 15.85
N ASP A 176 -30.31 -7.31 14.76
CA ASP A 176 -29.59 -7.31 13.49
C ASP A 176 -29.42 -5.89 12.92
N ALA A 177 -30.47 -5.06 12.98
CA ALA A 177 -30.39 -3.66 12.58
C ALA A 177 -29.37 -2.85 13.42
N VAL A 178 -29.29 -3.09 14.73
CA VAL A 178 -28.31 -2.40 15.59
C VAL A 178 -26.89 -2.90 15.31
N VAL A 179 -26.70 -4.20 15.05
CA VAL A 179 -25.41 -4.78 14.64
C VAL A 179 -24.95 -4.18 13.31
N GLU A 180 -25.86 -4.03 12.34
CA GLU A 180 -25.55 -3.43 11.04
C GLU A 180 -25.06 -1.97 11.18
N VAL A 181 -25.74 -1.16 12.01
CA VAL A 181 -25.31 0.23 12.28
C VAL A 181 -23.93 0.27 12.95
N ALA A 182 -23.69 -0.61 13.93
CA ALA A 182 -22.39 -0.68 14.58
C ALA A 182 -21.28 -1.08 13.60
N LEU A 183 -21.52 -2.08 12.75
CA LEU A 183 -20.57 -2.53 11.73
C LEU A 183 -20.27 -1.43 10.71
N LYS A 184 -21.29 -0.70 10.23
CA LYS A 184 -21.09 0.48 9.36
C LYS A 184 -20.14 1.51 9.99
N GLY A 185 -20.28 1.76 11.30
CA GLY A 185 -19.39 2.64 12.05
C GLY A 185 -17.94 2.16 12.07
N VAL A 186 -17.71 0.85 12.27
CA VAL A 186 -16.38 0.23 12.24
C VAL A 186 -15.77 0.33 10.84
N LEU A 187 -16.52 0.00 9.79
CA LEU A 187 -16.06 0.07 8.40
C LEU A 187 -15.68 1.51 8.00
N ALA A 188 -16.50 2.50 8.35
CA ALA A 188 -16.19 3.91 8.12
C ALA A 188 -14.93 4.37 8.90
N GLY A 189 -14.69 3.80 10.08
CA GLY A 189 -13.45 4.01 10.84
C GLY A 189 -12.22 3.47 10.12
N LEU A 190 -12.29 2.23 9.64
CA LEU A 190 -11.24 1.58 8.85
C LEU A 190 -10.95 2.34 7.54
N GLU A 191 -11.99 2.83 6.86
CA GLU A 191 -11.84 3.62 5.63
C GLU A 191 -11.08 4.93 5.89
N ARG A 192 -11.37 5.61 7.00
CA ARG A 192 -10.64 6.82 7.41
C ARG A 192 -9.17 6.54 7.71
N VAL A 193 -8.87 5.46 8.45
CA VAL A 193 -7.48 5.05 8.74
C VAL A 193 -6.75 4.70 7.44
N MET A 194 -7.40 3.97 6.54
CA MET A 194 -6.87 3.61 5.22
C MET A 194 -6.50 4.86 4.42
N LYS A 195 -7.44 5.80 4.24
CA LYS A 195 -7.23 7.06 3.51
C LYS A 195 -6.15 7.92 4.17
N ALA A 196 -6.11 7.99 5.50
CA ALA A 196 -5.05 8.70 6.22
C ALA A 196 -3.67 8.09 5.94
N SER A 197 -3.54 6.75 5.99
CA SER A 197 -2.28 6.05 5.68
C SER A 197 -1.81 6.31 4.23
N ASP A 198 -2.73 6.30 3.26
CA ASP A 198 -2.45 6.60 1.87
C ASP A 198 -2.05 8.07 1.65
N CYS A 199 -2.67 9.00 2.39
CA CYS A 199 -2.26 10.40 2.41
C CYS A 199 -0.81 10.56 2.88
N VAL A 200 -0.37 9.80 3.90
CA VAL A 200 1.04 9.83 4.33
C VAL A 200 1.93 9.34 3.20
N ARG A 201 1.60 8.23 2.52
CA ARG A 201 2.38 7.72 1.37
C ARG A 201 2.53 8.77 0.27
N LEU A 202 1.43 9.39 -0.14
CA LEU A 202 1.42 10.42 -1.19
C LEU A 202 2.21 11.66 -0.79
N LYS A 203 2.04 12.14 0.45
CA LYS A 203 2.79 13.30 0.97
C LYS A 203 4.28 13.02 1.08
N THR A 204 4.66 11.82 1.55
CA THR A 204 6.05 11.41 1.68
C THR A 204 6.69 11.27 0.31
N LEU A 205 6.05 10.60 -0.65
CA LEU A 205 6.56 10.45 -2.00
C LEU A 205 6.73 11.81 -2.67
N LYS A 206 5.69 12.66 -2.65
CA LYS A 206 5.76 14.02 -3.18
C LYS A 206 6.88 14.82 -2.51
N GLY A 207 6.97 14.76 -1.19
CA GLY A 207 7.99 15.49 -0.44
C GLY A 207 9.42 15.09 -0.80
N VAL A 208 9.66 13.81 -1.11
CA VAL A 208 10.98 13.37 -1.61
C VAL A 208 11.22 13.95 -3.01
N LEU A 209 10.24 13.83 -3.91
CA LEU A 209 10.37 14.32 -5.29
C LEU A 209 10.52 15.85 -5.37
N ASP A 210 9.93 16.60 -4.45
CA ASP A 210 10.07 18.07 -4.38
C ASP A 210 11.49 18.51 -3.95
N VAL A 211 12.27 17.63 -3.33
CA VAL A 211 13.64 17.93 -2.82
C VAL A 211 14.71 17.50 -3.81
N LEU A 212 14.49 16.40 -4.52
CA LEU A 212 15.44 15.81 -5.44
C LEU A 212 15.48 16.57 -6.78
N SER A 213 16.64 16.52 -7.45
CA SER A 213 16.74 16.96 -8.84
C SER A 213 15.99 16.01 -9.77
N PRO A 214 15.62 16.41 -11.00
CA PRO A 214 14.87 15.54 -11.91
C PRO A 214 15.55 14.19 -12.20
N MET A 215 16.88 14.16 -12.31
CA MET A 215 17.61 12.90 -12.49
C MET A 215 17.61 12.04 -11.22
N GLN A 216 17.80 12.64 -10.04
CA GLN A 216 17.67 11.93 -8.77
C GLN A 216 16.25 11.37 -8.57
N CYS A 217 15.22 12.09 -9.02
CA CYS A 217 13.83 11.60 -9.02
C CYS A 217 13.69 10.35 -9.89
N VAL A 218 14.31 10.31 -11.07
CA VAL A 218 14.31 9.12 -11.93
C VAL A 218 14.94 7.92 -11.22
N ASP A 219 16.13 8.08 -10.64
CA ASP A 219 16.84 7.00 -9.94
C ASP A 219 16.05 6.51 -8.71
N PHE A 220 15.48 7.46 -7.95
CA PHE A 220 14.65 7.15 -6.78
C PHE A 220 13.37 6.40 -7.16
N LEU A 221 12.65 6.87 -8.21
CA LEU A 221 11.43 6.22 -8.68
C LEU A 221 11.73 4.82 -9.24
N ALA A 222 12.81 4.66 -9.99
CA ALA A 222 13.25 3.36 -10.50
C ALA A 222 13.47 2.38 -9.34
N ALA A 223 14.23 2.79 -8.33
CA ALA A 223 14.53 1.96 -7.17
C ALA A 223 13.26 1.66 -6.34
N ASN A 224 12.35 2.63 -6.20
CA ASN A 224 11.10 2.46 -5.46
C ASN A 224 10.18 1.44 -6.15
N ILE A 225 10.02 1.56 -7.46
CA ILE A 225 9.21 0.65 -8.27
C ILE A 225 9.85 -0.75 -8.30
N ALA A 226 11.16 -0.83 -8.54
CA ALA A 226 11.88 -2.10 -8.57
C ALA A 226 11.74 -2.87 -7.25
N MET A 227 11.79 -2.18 -6.11
CA MET A 227 11.57 -2.80 -4.80
C MET A 227 10.18 -3.43 -4.68
N GLN A 228 9.13 -2.72 -5.12
CA GLN A 228 7.75 -3.22 -5.06
C GLN A 228 7.54 -4.43 -5.99
N LEU A 229 8.01 -4.33 -7.24
CA LEU A 229 7.91 -5.41 -8.22
C LEU A 229 8.71 -6.65 -7.80
N ARG A 230 9.89 -6.46 -7.20
CA ARG A 230 10.72 -7.57 -6.71
C ARG A 230 10.04 -8.31 -5.55
N LEU A 231 9.39 -7.60 -4.62
CA LEU A 231 8.60 -8.23 -3.56
C LEU A 231 7.47 -9.09 -4.13
N ARG A 232 6.78 -8.60 -5.17
CA ARG A 232 5.74 -9.35 -5.89
C ARG A 232 6.29 -10.60 -6.58
N GLN A 233 7.42 -10.49 -7.27
CA GLN A 233 8.08 -11.63 -7.92
C GLN A 233 8.47 -12.72 -6.92
N TRP A 234 9.05 -12.35 -5.77
CA TRP A 234 9.35 -13.29 -4.69
C TRP A 234 8.10 -13.96 -4.13
N GLY A 235 7.02 -13.20 -3.99
CA GLY A 235 5.73 -13.71 -3.54
C GLY A 235 5.15 -14.76 -4.48
N LYS A 236 5.17 -14.50 -5.79
CA LYS A 236 4.76 -15.45 -6.84
C LYS A 236 5.62 -16.72 -6.82
N LYS A 237 6.95 -16.57 -6.84
CA LYS A 237 7.89 -17.70 -6.78
C LYS A 237 7.66 -18.60 -5.56
N LYS A 238 7.38 -18.02 -4.39
CA LYS A 238 7.09 -18.80 -3.17
C LYS A 238 5.77 -19.59 -3.28
N ARG A 239 4.74 -19.01 -3.90
CA ARG A 239 3.46 -19.69 -4.16
C ARG A 239 3.67 -20.87 -5.11
N ASP A 240 4.46 -20.70 -6.16
CA ASP A 240 4.74 -21.75 -7.14
C ASP A 240 5.51 -22.92 -6.53
N ILE A 241 6.50 -22.64 -5.67
CA ILE A 241 7.24 -23.67 -4.92
C ILE A 241 6.29 -24.45 -3.99
N ALA A 242 5.40 -23.75 -3.28
CA ALA A 242 4.42 -24.40 -2.40
C ALA A 242 3.45 -25.30 -3.18
N ALA A 243 2.96 -24.81 -4.33
CA ALA A 243 2.09 -25.60 -5.20
C ALA A 243 2.80 -26.86 -5.74
N ALA A 244 4.05 -26.73 -6.19
CA ALA A 244 4.85 -27.85 -6.67
C ALA A 244 5.12 -28.90 -5.57
N GLY A 245 5.42 -28.47 -4.34
CA GLY A 245 5.63 -29.36 -3.20
C GLY A 245 4.38 -30.13 -2.79
N SER A 246 3.19 -29.51 -2.86
CA SER A 246 1.93 -30.21 -2.61
C SER A 246 1.63 -31.29 -3.64
N THR A 247 1.93 -31.07 -4.93
CA THR A 247 1.79 -32.11 -5.97
C THR A 247 2.73 -33.29 -5.79
N LEU A 248 3.92 -33.10 -5.22
CA LEU A 248 4.85 -34.19 -4.95
C LEU A 248 4.40 -35.06 -3.77
N ASN A 249 3.81 -34.47 -2.73
CA ASN A 249 3.28 -35.24 -1.60
C ASN A 249 2.00 -36.02 -1.96
N VAL A 250 1.17 -35.53 -2.88
CA VAL A 250 -0.03 -36.29 -3.33
C VAL A 250 0.34 -37.55 -4.13
N ASN A 251 1.54 -37.60 -4.71
CA ASN A 251 2.01 -38.74 -5.50
C ASN A 251 2.81 -39.77 -4.69
N GLN A 252 2.96 -39.61 -3.36
CA GLN A 252 3.65 -40.57 -2.50
C GLN A 252 2.73 -41.42 -1.61
N ASP A 253 1.41 -41.18 -1.66
CA ASP A 253 0.42 -41.92 -0.86
C ASP A 253 -0.47 -42.88 -1.69
N ASN A 254 0.00 -43.34 -2.85
CA ASN A 254 -0.62 -44.43 -3.64
C ASN A 254 0.35 -45.61 -3.79
#